data_AF-A0A914CUQ3-F1
#
_entry.id   AF-A0A914CUQ3-F1
#
_cell.length_a   1.000
_cell.length_b   1.000
_cell.length_c   1.000
_cell.angle_alpha   90.00
_cell.angle_beta   90.00
_cell.angle_gamma   90.00
#
_symmetry.space_group_name_H-M   'P 1'
#
loop_
_entity.id
_entity.type
_entity.pdbx_description
1 polymer ?
#
loop_
_entity_poly.entity_id
_entity_poly.type
_entity_poly.pdbx_seq_one_letter_code
_entity_poly.pdbx_strand_id
1 'polypeptide(L)'
;MWSNICCGLLLATVATIVVSIEEEPEKSTTFQGQKLSWKDEDGLEIKIIRPISEEKCKIKSQEGDTVEQYYKLTDEKGNEVGSNFGKKPYTFTLGKAQVIKGMDRAMTGMCIGEKRKVVIPGHLGFGDSGRERDNIQKDQTLYYTVQLVDLFRPVPGPKWVDEDGLSIEVIHKIDEDKCKKATPGDTIHQHYTLHLEDGTFVDSSFSRNAPFIFKLGAKEVIAGMD
;
A
#
# COMPACT_ATOMS: atom_id res chain seq x y z
N MET A 1 56.27 -8.22 -13.49
CA MET A 1 57.57 -7.98 -14.16
C MET A 1 57.35 -6.82 -15.12
N TRP A 2 58.19 -5.78 -15.04
CA TRP A 2 58.09 -4.48 -15.73
C TRP A 2 58.24 -4.70 -17.26
N SER A 3 57.91 -3.83 -18.22
CA SER A 3 58.07 -2.39 -18.44
C SER A 3 57.42 -2.11 -19.83
N ASN A 4 56.82 -0.98 -20.19
CA ASN A 4 57.55 0.20 -20.67
C ASN A 4 56.55 1.32 -21.04
N ILE A 5 56.97 2.55 -20.73
CA ILE A 5 56.40 3.82 -21.17
C ILE A 5 57.01 4.18 -22.52
N CYS A 6 56.22 4.70 -23.47
CA CYS A 6 56.72 5.59 -24.52
C CYS A 6 55.80 6.81 -24.65
N CYS A 7 56.40 7.97 -24.36
CA CYS A 7 55.90 9.30 -24.61
C CYS A 7 56.22 9.69 -26.07
N GLY A 8 55.27 10.30 -26.77
CA GLY A 8 55.44 10.86 -28.11
C GLY A 8 54.50 12.04 -28.31
N LEU A 9 55.10 13.22 -28.45
CA LEU A 9 54.47 14.54 -28.56
C LEU A 9 54.06 14.84 -30.02
N LEU A 10 53.24 15.91 -30.18
CA LEU A 10 53.05 16.78 -31.35
C LEU A 10 52.06 16.34 -32.47
N LEU A 11 50.86 16.95 -32.50
CA LEU A 11 50.54 18.16 -33.27
C LEU A 11 49.03 18.46 -33.18
N ALA A 12 48.69 19.73 -32.98
CA ALA A 12 47.32 20.21 -32.85
C ALA A 12 46.65 20.37 -34.23
N THR A 13 45.49 19.73 -34.39
CA THR A 13 44.48 20.11 -35.39
C THR A 13 43.21 20.50 -34.63
N VAL A 14 42.80 21.76 -34.76
CA VAL A 14 41.52 22.24 -34.24
C VAL A 14 40.42 21.74 -35.16
N ALA A 15 39.78 20.64 -34.80
CA ALA A 15 38.53 20.23 -35.40
C ALA A 15 37.38 20.84 -34.59
N THR A 16 36.59 21.70 -35.21
CA THR A 16 35.32 22.18 -34.67
C THR A 16 34.37 20.99 -34.60
N ILE A 17 34.26 20.35 -33.44
CA ILE A 17 33.27 19.31 -33.19
C ILE A 17 31.94 20.04 -32.93
N VAL A 18 31.06 20.02 -33.92
CA VAL A 18 29.65 20.32 -33.73
C VAL A 18 29.07 19.13 -32.98
N VAL A 19 28.90 19.25 -31.67
CA VAL A 19 28.18 18.26 -30.87
C VAL A 19 26.69 18.49 -31.12
N SER A 20 26.13 17.76 -32.07
CA SER A 20 24.68 17.60 -32.18
C SER A 20 24.22 16.85 -30.94
N ILE A 21 23.53 17.54 -30.04
CA ILE A 21 22.92 16.95 -28.86
C ILE A 21 21.62 16.30 -29.34
N GLU A 22 21.68 15.02 -29.71
CA GLU A 22 20.46 14.22 -29.86
C GLU A 22 19.99 13.84 -28.45
N GLU A 23 18.81 14.34 -28.06
CA GLU A 23 18.11 13.90 -26.85
C GLU A 23 17.75 12.40 -26.99
N GLU A 24 18.40 11.54 -26.20
CA GLU A 24 17.99 10.14 -26.08
C GLU A 24 16.72 10.00 -25.22
N PRO A 25 15.79 9.09 -25.58
CA PRO A 25 14.53 8.89 -24.89
C PRO A 25 14.74 8.23 -23.51
N GLU A 26 13.85 8.57 -22.55
CA GLU A 26 13.92 8.24 -21.13
C GLU A 26 14.28 6.78 -20.80
N LYS A 27 15.48 6.55 -20.25
CA LYS A 27 15.92 5.24 -19.74
C LYS A 27 15.10 4.79 -18.54
N SER A 28 14.48 3.60 -18.64
CA SER A 28 13.86 2.91 -17.52
C SER A 28 14.86 2.73 -16.38
N THR A 29 14.61 3.35 -15.24
CA THR A 29 15.47 3.25 -14.07
C THR A 29 15.19 1.92 -13.37
N THR A 30 16.21 1.09 -13.17
CA THR A 30 16.09 -0.24 -12.55
C THR A 30 16.77 -0.23 -11.18
N PHE A 31 16.16 -0.80 -10.14
CA PHE A 31 16.79 -1.03 -8.84
C PHE A 31 16.81 -2.52 -8.55
N GLN A 32 18.00 -3.11 -8.37
CA GLN A 32 18.14 -4.56 -8.17
C GLN A 32 17.36 -5.43 -9.20
N GLY A 33 17.29 -4.98 -10.45
CA GLY A 33 16.52 -5.67 -11.50
C GLY A 33 15.01 -5.36 -11.53
N GLN A 34 14.47 -4.65 -10.53
CA GLN A 34 13.08 -4.20 -10.50
C GLN A 34 12.86 -2.96 -11.38
N LYS A 35 11.86 -3.03 -12.27
CA LYS A 35 11.34 -1.89 -13.04
C LYS A 35 10.77 -0.86 -12.07
N LEU A 36 11.32 0.36 -12.04
CA LEU A 36 10.84 1.42 -11.16
C LEU A 36 9.82 2.35 -11.80
N SER A 37 9.69 2.36 -13.12
CA SER A 37 8.79 3.27 -13.82
C SER A 37 8.18 2.58 -15.02
N TRP A 38 6.86 2.73 -15.20
CA TRP A 38 6.16 2.23 -16.37
C TRP A 38 4.88 3.01 -16.65
N LYS A 39 4.40 2.87 -17.89
CA LYS A 39 3.13 3.36 -18.38
C LYS A 39 2.38 2.21 -19.03
N ASP A 40 1.15 1.98 -18.59
CA ASP A 40 0.26 0.98 -19.20
C ASP A 40 -0.36 1.55 -20.49
N GLU A 41 -0.90 0.68 -21.34
CA GLU A 41 -1.49 1.07 -22.65
C GLU A 41 -2.66 2.06 -22.50
N ASP A 42 -3.41 1.98 -21.41
CA ASP A 42 -4.49 2.90 -21.07
C ASP A 42 -4.02 4.16 -20.33
N GLY A 43 -2.71 4.40 -20.30
CA GLY A 43 -2.11 5.65 -19.86
C GLY A 43 -1.89 5.77 -18.35
N LEU A 44 -2.19 4.74 -17.55
CA LEU A 44 -1.79 4.71 -16.15
C LEU A 44 -0.26 4.72 -16.04
N GLU A 45 0.30 5.72 -15.37
CA GLU A 45 1.74 5.81 -15.14
C GLU A 45 2.05 5.54 -13.68
N ILE A 46 3.03 4.68 -13.41
CA ILE A 46 3.47 4.35 -12.06
C ILE A 46 4.99 4.48 -12.00
N LYS A 47 5.47 5.21 -10.98
CA LYS A 47 6.88 5.35 -10.66
C LYS A 47 7.12 5.07 -9.18
N ILE A 48 7.84 4.00 -8.88
CA ILE A 48 8.29 3.65 -7.53
C ILE A 48 9.40 4.62 -7.13
N ILE A 49 9.12 5.48 -6.14
CA ILE A 49 10.05 6.49 -5.63
C ILE A 49 10.75 6.08 -4.34
N ARG A 50 10.23 5.06 -3.66
CA ARG A 50 10.88 4.42 -2.50
C ARG A 50 10.69 2.91 -2.64
N PRO A 51 11.58 2.21 -3.36
CA PRO A 51 11.52 0.75 -3.49
C PRO A 51 11.85 0.07 -2.16
N ILE A 52 11.33 -1.14 -1.97
CA ILE A 52 11.67 -2.04 -0.86
C ILE A 52 12.42 -3.22 -1.47
N SER A 53 13.56 -3.59 -0.89
CA SER A 53 14.35 -4.74 -1.39
C SER A 53 13.54 -6.03 -1.27
N GLU A 54 13.80 -6.98 -2.16
CA GLU A 54 13.07 -8.26 -2.19
C GLU A 54 13.17 -9.01 -0.85
N GLU A 55 14.35 -9.01 -0.23
CA GLU A 55 14.58 -9.61 1.10
C GLU A 55 13.69 -9.01 2.21
N LYS A 56 13.31 -7.73 2.08
CA LYS A 56 12.46 -7.03 3.06
C LYS A 56 10.98 -7.12 2.70
N CYS A 57 10.67 -7.39 1.44
CA CYS A 57 9.31 -7.49 0.95
C CYS A 57 8.74 -8.90 1.13
N LYS A 58 8.38 -9.24 2.37
CA LYS A 58 7.86 -10.58 2.72
C LYS A 58 6.55 -10.92 2.01
N ILE A 59 5.71 -9.91 1.79
CA ILE A 59 4.40 -10.03 1.15
C ILE A 59 4.22 -8.82 0.24
N LYS A 60 3.71 -9.06 -0.98
CA LYS A 60 3.25 -8.03 -1.91
C LYS A 60 1.73 -7.97 -1.91
N SER A 61 1.17 -6.78 -1.99
CA SER A 61 -0.28 -6.57 -2.07
C SER A 61 -0.89 -7.22 -3.31
N GLN A 62 -2.06 -7.82 -3.13
CA GLN A 62 -2.84 -8.45 -4.20
C GLN A 62 -4.35 -8.25 -3.97
N GLU A 63 -5.17 -8.61 -4.96
CA GLU A 63 -6.63 -8.54 -4.82
C GLU A 63 -7.12 -9.29 -3.57
N GLY A 64 -8.02 -8.66 -2.83
CA GLY A 64 -8.63 -9.21 -1.61
C GLY A 64 -7.87 -8.86 -0.33
N ASP A 65 -6.64 -8.34 -0.43
CA ASP A 65 -5.94 -7.79 0.73
C ASP A 65 -6.66 -6.53 1.24
N THR A 66 -6.79 -6.40 2.56
CA THR A 66 -7.10 -5.13 3.21
C THR A 66 -5.81 -4.33 3.31
N VAL A 67 -5.74 -3.18 2.65
CA VAL A 67 -4.55 -2.33 2.63
C VAL A 67 -4.83 -1.00 3.32
N GLU A 68 -3.81 -0.48 3.99
CA GLU A 68 -3.81 0.86 4.55
C GLU A 68 -2.86 1.76 3.75
N GLN A 69 -3.35 2.92 3.30
CA GLN A 69 -2.54 3.84 2.52
C GLN A 69 -2.51 5.27 3.08
N TYR A 70 -1.37 5.91 2.90
CA TYR A 70 -1.30 7.36 2.80
C TYR A 70 -1.28 7.79 1.35
N TYR A 71 -1.94 8.90 1.04
CA TYR A 71 -1.92 9.55 -0.25
C TYR A 71 -1.78 11.06 -0.13
N LYS A 72 -1.16 11.64 -1.16
CA LYS A 72 -1.20 13.05 -1.47
C LYS A 72 -1.61 13.18 -2.94
N LEU A 73 -2.68 13.93 -3.19
CA LEU A 73 -3.17 14.30 -4.52
C LEU A 73 -2.69 15.72 -4.84
N THR A 74 -2.12 15.90 -6.03
CA THR A 74 -1.74 17.20 -6.56
C THR A 74 -2.37 17.46 -7.92
N ASP A 75 -2.40 18.73 -8.33
CA ASP A 75 -2.61 19.11 -9.73
C ASP A 75 -1.34 18.86 -10.56
N GLU A 76 -1.41 19.14 -11.87
CA GLU A 76 -0.29 19.02 -12.81
C GLU A 76 0.92 19.90 -12.43
N LYS A 77 0.69 20.97 -11.67
CA LYS A 77 1.71 21.93 -11.21
C LYS A 77 2.32 21.53 -9.87
N GLY A 78 1.83 20.44 -9.26
CA GLY A 78 2.28 19.93 -7.96
C GLY A 78 1.63 20.61 -6.75
N ASN A 79 0.64 21.48 -6.96
CA ASN A 79 -0.13 22.07 -5.86
C ASN A 79 -1.01 20.99 -5.22
N GLU A 80 -1.07 20.97 -3.89
CA GLU A 80 -1.85 19.97 -3.16
C GLU A 80 -3.36 20.23 -3.28
N VAL A 81 -4.09 19.20 -3.71
CA VAL A 81 -5.56 19.20 -3.78
C VAL A 81 -6.15 18.45 -2.58
N GLY A 82 -5.47 17.41 -2.08
CA GLY A 82 -5.91 16.68 -0.90
C GLY A 82 -4.86 15.68 -0.38
N SER A 83 -4.89 15.42 0.92
CA SER A 83 -3.94 14.53 1.60
C SER A 83 -4.52 13.94 2.87
N ASN A 84 -4.12 12.72 3.22
CA ASN A 84 -4.37 12.13 4.53
C ASN A 84 -3.09 11.97 5.38
N PHE A 85 -1.95 12.53 4.94
CA PHE A 85 -0.75 12.57 5.78
C PHE A 85 -1.04 13.38 7.06
N GLY A 86 -0.65 12.83 8.21
CA GLY A 86 -0.97 13.41 9.53
C GLY A 86 -2.36 13.06 10.07
N LYS A 87 -3.12 12.19 9.38
CA LYS A 87 -4.40 11.60 9.83
C LYS A 87 -4.28 10.08 9.90
N LYS A 88 -5.37 9.37 10.22
CA LYS A 88 -5.42 7.90 10.11
C LYS A 88 -5.22 7.48 8.63
N PRO A 89 -4.45 6.41 8.34
CA PRO A 89 -4.38 5.82 7.02
C PRO A 89 -5.77 5.50 6.47
N TYR A 90 -5.92 5.59 5.15
CA TYR A 90 -7.16 5.19 4.49
C TYR A 90 -7.12 3.67 4.25
N THR A 91 -8.10 2.97 4.79
CA THR A 91 -8.21 1.50 4.70
C THR A 91 -9.23 1.12 3.63
N PHE A 92 -8.88 0.18 2.75
CA PHE A 92 -9.80 -0.38 1.76
C PHE A 92 -9.38 -1.81 1.37
N THR A 93 -10.31 -2.56 0.76
CA THR A 93 -10.04 -3.88 0.19
C THR A 93 -9.60 -3.74 -1.26
N LEU A 94 -8.38 -4.17 -1.57
CA LEU A 94 -7.76 -4.02 -2.88
C LEU A 94 -8.52 -4.82 -3.95
N GLY A 95 -8.85 -4.15 -5.06
CA GLY A 95 -9.55 -4.77 -6.19
C GLY A 95 -11.06 -4.97 -6.01
N LYS A 96 -11.66 -4.36 -4.97
CA LYS A 96 -13.13 -4.36 -4.74
C LYS A 96 -13.80 -3.05 -5.13
N ALA A 97 -13.13 -2.21 -5.93
CA ALA A 97 -13.65 -0.93 -6.42
C ALA A 97 -14.10 0.02 -5.29
N GLN A 98 -13.47 -0.08 -4.11
CA GLN A 98 -13.67 0.85 -3.00
C GLN A 98 -12.91 2.18 -3.21
N VAL A 99 -11.98 2.20 -4.17
CA VAL A 99 -11.25 3.36 -4.66
C VAL A 99 -11.36 3.46 -6.18
N ILE A 100 -10.89 4.56 -6.76
CA ILE A 100 -10.84 4.73 -8.23
C ILE A 100 -10.00 3.62 -8.88
N LYS A 101 -10.39 3.20 -10.10
CA LYS A 101 -9.80 2.04 -10.82
C LYS A 101 -8.27 2.13 -10.94
N GLY A 102 -7.75 3.32 -11.24
CA GLY A 102 -6.31 3.55 -11.33
C GLY A 102 -5.58 3.35 -10.00
N MET A 103 -6.22 3.64 -8.87
CA MET A 103 -5.64 3.43 -7.54
C MET A 103 -5.58 1.95 -7.17
N ASP A 104 -6.65 1.18 -7.43
CA ASP A 104 -6.65 -0.28 -7.23
C ASP A 104 -5.48 -0.94 -7.98
N ARG A 105 -5.25 -0.53 -9.24
CA ARG A 105 -4.11 -1.00 -10.04
C ARG A 105 -2.77 -0.52 -9.49
N ALA A 106 -2.67 0.77 -9.14
CA ALA A 106 -1.42 1.36 -8.68
C ALA A 106 -0.96 0.85 -7.31
N MET A 107 -1.87 0.35 -6.48
CA MET A 107 -1.57 -0.24 -5.18
C MET A 107 -1.28 -1.75 -5.25
N THR A 108 -1.47 -2.39 -6.41
CA THR A 108 -1.17 -3.81 -6.61
C THR A 108 0.34 -4.06 -6.67
N GLY A 109 0.81 -5.13 -6.03
CA GLY A 109 2.21 -5.53 -6.02
C GLY A 109 3.14 -4.63 -5.19
N MET A 110 2.58 -3.80 -4.31
CA MET A 110 3.36 -2.95 -3.39
C MET A 110 3.86 -3.75 -2.18
N CYS A 111 5.04 -3.38 -1.71
CA CYS A 111 5.56 -3.81 -0.42
C CYS A 111 5.20 -2.79 0.68
N ILE A 112 5.02 -3.25 1.92
CA ILE A 112 4.82 -2.34 3.06
C ILE A 112 5.98 -1.34 3.14
N GLY A 113 5.64 -0.04 3.23
CA GLY A 113 6.60 1.07 3.27
C GLY A 113 7.06 1.58 1.90
N GLU A 114 6.68 0.93 0.80
CA GLU A 114 6.94 1.40 -0.56
C GLU A 114 6.18 2.69 -0.85
N LYS A 115 6.78 3.59 -1.65
CA LYS A 115 6.09 4.80 -2.16
C LYS A 115 6.10 4.84 -3.68
N ARG A 116 4.98 5.28 -4.26
CA ARG A 116 4.80 5.47 -5.70
C ARG A 116 4.33 6.88 -6.02
N LYS A 117 4.82 7.46 -7.11
CA LYS A 117 4.11 8.48 -7.87
C LYS A 117 3.23 7.78 -8.89
N VAL A 118 1.98 8.23 -9.04
CA VAL A 118 1.00 7.63 -9.91
C VAL A 118 0.29 8.73 -10.69
N VAL A 119 0.26 8.62 -12.01
CA VAL A 119 -0.53 9.50 -12.88
C VAL A 119 -1.71 8.70 -13.40
N ILE A 120 -2.92 9.12 -13.03
CA ILE A 120 -4.16 8.42 -13.34
C ILE A 120 -4.95 9.26 -14.34
N PRO A 121 -5.07 8.83 -15.61
CA PRO A 121 -5.96 9.45 -16.59
C PRO A 121 -7.41 9.49 -16.08
N GLY A 122 -8.19 10.48 -16.52
CA GLY A 122 -9.55 10.72 -16.02
C GLY A 122 -10.46 9.50 -16.09
N HIS A 123 -10.45 8.73 -17.19
CA HIS A 123 -11.21 7.49 -17.35
C HIS A 123 -10.84 6.34 -16.38
N LEU A 124 -9.66 6.38 -15.75
CA LEU A 124 -9.28 5.49 -14.64
C LEU A 124 -9.48 6.13 -13.25
N GLY A 125 -9.83 7.42 -13.23
CA GLY A 125 -10.14 8.22 -12.06
C GLY A 125 -11.65 8.40 -11.89
N PHE A 126 -12.11 9.65 -12.00
CA PHE A 126 -13.51 10.04 -11.82
C PHE A 126 -14.32 10.17 -13.12
N GLY A 127 -13.69 9.91 -14.28
CA GLY A 127 -14.31 9.94 -15.60
C GLY A 127 -15.05 11.24 -15.90
N ASP A 128 -16.11 11.13 -16.69
CA ASP A 128 -16.95 12.27 -17.12
C ASP A 128 -17.79 12.89 -15.98
N SER A 129 -17.80 12.25 -14.81
CA SER A 129 -18.50 12.77 -13.63
C SER A 129 -17.66 13.79 -12.87
N GLY A 130 -16.32 13.66 -12.90
CA GLY A 130 -15.44 14.42 -12.02
C GLY A 130 -15.80 14.22 -10.53
N ARG A 131 -15.42 15.17 -9.68
CA ARG A 131 -15.76 15.19 -8.26
C ARG A 131 -15.77 16.62 -7.71
N GLU A 132 -16.94 17.25 -7.78
CA GLU A 132 -17.14 18.67 -7.45
C GLU A 132 -16.68 19.03 -6.03
N ARG A 133 -17.02 18.21 -5.02
CA ARG A 133 -16.64 18.45 -3.61
C ARG A 133 -15.11 18.55 -3.39
N ASP A 134 -14.33 18.04 -4.34
CA ASP A 134 -12.87 18.02 -4.31
C ASP A 134 -12.27 18.86 -5.45
N ASN A 135 -13.08 19.67 -6.13
CA ASN A 135 -12.74 20.49 -7.31
C ASN A 135 -12.08 19.72 -8.46
N ILE A 136 -12.46 18.44 -8.63
CA ILE A 136 -11.96 17.61 -9.72
C ILE A 136 -12.91 17.74 -10.91
N GLN A 137 -12.40 18.21 -12.04
CA GLN A 137 -13.14 18.37 -13.29
C GLN A 137 -13.40 17.02 -13.97
N LYS A 138 -14.27 17.06 -14.98
CA LYS A 138 -14.53 15.91 -15.86
C LYS A 138 -13.27 15.50 -16.60
N ASP A 139 -13.02 14.20 -16.65
CA ASP A 139 -11.85 13.56 -17.28
C ASP A 139 -10.49 14.14 -16.84
N GLN A 140 -10.43 14.76 -15.66
CA GLN A 140 -9.21 15.36 -15.15
C GLN A 140 -8.18 14.27 -14.78
N THR A 141 -6.95 14.44 -15.27
CA THR A 141 -5.81 13.59 -14.86
C THR A 141 -5.42 13.88 -13.41
N LEU A 142 -5.16 12.83 -12.64
CA LEU A 142 -4.85 12.91 -11.21
C LEU A 142 -3.40 12.52 -10.94
N TYR A 143 -2.72 13.30 -10.11
CA TYR A 143 -1.31 13.07 -9.75
C TYR A 143 -1.22 12.68 -8.28
N TYR A 144 -0.99 11.40 -8.01
CA TYR A 144 -0.90 10.87 -6.66
C TYR A 144 0.54 10.59 -6.25
N THR A 145 0.86 10.83 -4.99
CA THR A 145 1.93 10.15 -4.27
C THR A 145 1.30 9.25 -3.22
N VAL A 146 1.55 7.95 -3.28
CA VAL A 146 0.98 6.95 -2.37
C VAL A 146 2.05 6.22 -1.58
N GLN A 147 1.68 5.74 -0.40
CA GLN A 147 2.49 4.87 0.44
C GLN A 147 1.63 3.72 0.96
N LEU A 148 2.08 2.48 0.77
CA LEU A 148 1.49 1.33 1.47
C LEU A 148 1.99 1.34 2.91
N VAL A 149 1.08 1.44 3.87
CA VAL A 149 1.37 1.54 5.31
C VAL A 149 1.29 0.17 5.95
N ASP A 150 0.22 -0.56 5.67
CA ASP A 150 -0.02 -1.90 6.19
C ASP A 150 -0.80 -2.74 5.17
N LEU A 151 -0.70 -4.06 5.33
CA LEU A 151 -1.33 -5.07 4.48
C LEU A 151 -1.79 -6.22 5.37
N PHE A 152 -3.09 -6.42 5.41
CA PHE A 152 -3.72 -7.59 6.02
C PHE A 152 -4.33 -8.46 4.93
N ARG A 153 -3.85 -9.70 4.81
CA ARG A 153 -4.41 -10.70 3.91
C ARG A 153 -5.35 -11.61 4.67
N PRO A 154 -6.68 -11.58 4.45
CA PRO A 154 -7.58 -12.53 5.07
C PRO A 154 -7.19 -13.96 4.68
N VAL A 155 -7.15 -14.84 5.67
CA VAL A 155 -6.97 -16.29 5.45
C VAL A 155 -8.14 -16.96 6.16
N PRO A 156 -9.31 -17.05 5.51
CA PRO A 156 -10.50 -17.60 6.17
C PRO A 156 -10.22 -18.99 6.73
N GLY A 157 -10.56 -19.18 7.99
CA GLY A 157 -10.46 -20.42 8.71
C GLY A 157 -11.82 -21.09 8.88
N PRO A 158 -11.93 -22.06 9.81
CA PRO A 158 -13.21 -22.69 10.11
C PRO A 158 -14.20 -21.69 10.72
N LYS A 159 -15.48 -21.96 10.47
CA LYS A 159 -16.62 -21.33 11.11
C LYS A 159 -17.39 -22.40 11.86
N TRP A 160 -17.71 -22.16 13.12
CA TRP A 160 -18.45 -23.11 13.94
C TRP A 160 -19.37 -22.40 14.93
N VAL A 161 -20.31 -23.16 15.48
CA VAL A 161 -21.17 -22.75 16.60
C VAL A 161 -20.89 -23.74 17.73
N ASP A 162 -20.66 -23.24 18.94
CA ASP A 162 -20.45 -24.10 20.10
C ASP A 162 -21.76 -24.60 20.71
N GLU A 163 -21.66 -25.34 21.83
CA GLU A 163 -22.81 -25.93 22.52
C GLU A 163 -23.73 -24.87 23.15
N ASP A 164 -23.21 -23.67 23.44
CA ASP A 164 -23.94 -22.55 24.03
C ASP A 164 -24.54 -21.60 22.98
N GLY A 165 -24.33 -21.88 21.68
CA GLY A 165 -24.87 -21.10 20.57
C GLY A 165 -23.99 -19.92 20.13
N LEU A 166 -22.75 -19.82 20.62
CA LEU A 166 -21.79 -18.79 20.20
C LEU A 166 -21.26 -19.12 18.80
N SER A 167 -21.51 -18.23 17.83
CA SER A 167 -20.97 -18.34 16.48
C SER A 167 -19.58 -17.72 16.38
N ILE A 168 -18.58 -18.52 15.99
CA ILE A 168 -17.20 -18.08 15.82
C ILE A 168 -16.79 -18.26 14.35
N GLU A 169 -16.22 -17.20 13.77
CA GLU A 169 -15.67 -17.19 12.42
C GLU A 169 -14.21 -16.72 12.44
N VAL A 170 -13.30 -17.58 11.98
CA VAL A 170 -11.89 -17.22 11.88
C VAL A 170 -11.65 -16.50 10.56
N ILE A 171 -11.40 -15.20 10.62
CA ILE A 171 -11.13 -14.36 9.42
C ILE A 171 -9.68 -14.44 8.93
N HIS A 172 -8.75 -14.85 9.82
CA HIS A 172 -7.34 -15.02 9.50
C HIS A 172 -6.74 -16.16 10.32
N LYS A 173 -6.59 -17.30 9.66
CA LYS A 173 -5.92 -18.48 10.20
C LYS A 173 -4.41 -18.27 10.15
N ILE A 174 -3.77 -18.46 11.29
CA ILE A 174 -2.32 -18.54 11.42
C ILE A 174 -1.93 -20.02 11.34
N ASP A 175 -0.85 -20.34 10.61
CA ASP A 175 -0.33 -21.70 10.53
C ASP A 175 -0.01 -22.24 11.93
N GLU A 176 -0.30 -23.53 12.17
CA GLU A 176 -0.18 -24.13 13.51
C GLU A 176 1.23 -24.10 14.07
N ASP A 177 2.25 -24.22 13.22
CA ASP A 177 3.67 -24.12 13.57
C ASP A 177 4.09 -22.71 14.01
N LYS A 178 3.32 -21.69 13.63
CA LYS A 178 3.53 -20.28 13.99
C LYS A 178 2.55 -19.80 15.06
N CYS A 179 1.61 -20.64 15.49
CA CYS A 179 0.55 -20.28 16.40
C CYS A 179 0.79 -20.92 17.78
N LYS A 180 1.01 -20.09 18.79
CA LYS A 180 0.83 -20.50 20.18
C LYS A 180 -0.61 -20.19 20.59
N LYS A 181 -1.43 -21.22 20.79
CA LYS A 181 -2.79 -21.05 21.30
C LYS A 181 -2.74 -20.52 22.75
N ALA A 182 -3.61 -19.58 23.05
CA ALA A 182 -3.78 -19.06 24.41
C ALA A 182 -4.37 -20.14 25.33
N THR A 183 -4.00 -20.09 26.60
CA THR A 183 -4.41 -21.01 27.66
C THR A 183 -4.86 -20.22 28.90
N PRO A 184 -5.73 -20.79 29.76
CA PRO A 184 -6.19 -20.09 30.95
C PRO A 184 -5.03 -19.55 31.80
N GLY A 185 -5.14 -18.28 32.20
CA GLY A 185 -4.10 -17.54 32.91
C GLY A 185 -3.19 -16.67 32.02
N ASP A 186 -3.20 -16.86 30.70
CA ASP A 186 -2.48 -15.97 29.77
C ASP A 186 -3.08 -14.55 29.79
N THR A 187 -2.21 -13.54 29.66
CA THR A 187 -2.63 -12.14 29.48
C THR A 187 -2.90 -11.88 28.00
N ILE A 188 -4.15 -11.58 27.66
CA ILE A 188 -4.60 -11.30 26.30
C ILE A 188 -4.64 -9.80 26.07
N HIS A 189 -4.02 -9.34 24.98
CA HIS A 189 -4.12 -7.96 24.49
C HIS A 189 -4.96 -7.98 23.22
N GLN A 190 -6.23 -7.57 23.32
CA GLN A 190 -7.17 -7.67 22.22
C GLN A 190 -7.62 -6.29 21.74
N HIS A 191 -7.62 -6.11 20.43
CA HIS A 191 -8.45 -5.10 19.79
C HIS A 191 -9.78 -5.69 19.37
N TYR A 192 -10.87 -5.07 19.79
CA TYR A 192 -12.24 -5.44 19.43
C TYR A 192 -13.01 -4.25 18.88
N THR A 193 -14.08 -4.58 18.16
CA THR A 193 -15.17 -3.67 17.78
C THR A 193 -16.48 -4.44 17.94
N LEU A 194 -17.42 -3.88 18.70
CA LEU A 194 -18.70 -4.47 19.04
C LEU A 194 -19.82 -3.76 18.29
N HIS A 195 -20.65 -4.54 17.63
CA HIS A 195 -21.92 -4.11 17.04
C HIS A 195 -23.05 -5.03 17.53
N LEU A 196 -24.27 -4.50 17.57
CA LEU A 196 -25.49 -5.29 17.71
C LEU A 196 -25.81 -6.01 16.41
N GLU A 197 -26.77 -6.95 16.45
CA GLU A 197 -27.20 -7.72 15.28
C GLU A 197 -27.72 -6.86 14.12
N ASP A 198 -28.31 -5.70 14.44
CA ASP A 198 -28.79 -4.73 13.45
C ASP A 198 -27.68 -3.85 12.86
N GLY A 199 -26.42 -4.08 13.26
CA GLY A 199 -25.26 -3.31 12.86
C GLY A 199 -25.02 -2.04 13.69
N THR A 200 -25.84 -1.75 14.71
CA THR A 200 -25.63 -0.60 15.59
C THR A 200 -24.29 -0.74 16.32
N PHE A 201 -23.43 0.25 16.18
CA PHE A 201 -22.16 0.32 16.89
C PHE A 201 -22.37 0.49 18.40
N VAL A 202 -21.63 -0.27 19.22
CA VAL A 202 -21.66 -0.16 20.68
C VAL A 202 -20.35 0.39 21.22
N ASP A 203 -19.22 -0.27 20.94
CA ASP A 203 -17.91 0.14 21.43
C ASP A 203 -16.77 -0.42 20.55
N SER A 204 -15.60 0.22 20.60
CA SER A 204 -14.37 -0.29 19.98
C SER A 204 -13.14 0.12 20.78
N SER A 205 -12.23 -0.83 21.01
CA SER A 205 -10.91 -0.55 21.57
C SER A 205 -10.09 0.47 20.76
N PHE A 206 -10.30 0.55 19.45
CA PHE A 206 -9.59 1.50 18.59
C PHE A 206 -9.93 2.96 18.90
N SER A 207 -11.12 3.24 19.45
CA SER A 207 -11.51 4.59 19.88
C SER A 207 -10.62 5.13 21.00
N ARG A 208 -10.02 4.23 21.79
CA ARG A 208 -9.14 4.54 22.93
C ARG A 208 -7.65 4.46 22.57
N ASN A 209 -7.33 4.08 21.33
CA ASN A 209 -5.96 3.87 20.86
C ASN A 209 -5.12 2.94 21.77
N ALA A 210 -5.78 1.97 22.39
CA ALA A 210 -5.15 0.99 23.27
C ALA A 210 -5.94 -0.33 23.23
N PRO A 211 -5.25 -1.49 23.27
CA PRO A 211 -5.93 -2.78 23.36
C PRO A 211 -6.62 -2.90 24.73
N PHE A 212 -7.69 -3.69 24.77
CA PHE A 212 -8.22 -4.15 26.04
C PHE A 212 -7.38 -5.33 26.52
N ILE A 213 -7.03 -5.34 27.81
CA ILE A 213 -6.11 -6.30 28.40
C ILE A 213 -6.85 -7.04 29.51
N PHE A 214 -6.85 -8.36 29.44
CA PHE A 214 -7.48 -9.22 30.46
C PHE A 214 -6.72 -10.54 30.60
N LYS A 215 -6.96 -11.26 31.70
CA LYS A 215 -6.48 -12.63 31.90
C LYS A 215 -7.51 -13.64 31.43
N LEU A 216 -7.10 -14.56 30.56
CA LEU A 216 -7.99 -15.59 30.01
C LEU A 216 -8.48 -16.55 31.11
N GLY A 217 -9.79 -16.78 31.18
CA GLY A 217 -10.43 -17.61 32.19
C GLY A 217 -10.59 -16.96 33.56
N ALA A 218 -10.30 -15.66 33.70
CA ALA A 218 -10.45 -14.91 34.94
C ALA A 218 -11.82 -14.24 35.09
N LYS A 219 -12.74 -14.40 34.12
CA LYS A 219 -14.07 -13.78 34.10
C LYS A 219 -14.02 -12.25 34.13
N GLU A 220 -12.99 -11.69 33.50
CA GLU A 220 -12.80 -10.23 33.33
C GLU A 220 -13.53 -9.68 32.09
N VAL A 221 -14.02 -10.57 31.22
CA VAL A 221 -14.82 -10.28 30.03
C VAL A 221 -16.14 -11.05 30.04
N ILE A 222 -17.02 -10.78 29.07
CA ILE A 222 -18.25 -11.54 28.87
C ILE A 222 -17.94 -13.00 28.57
N ALA A 223 -18.83 -13.92 28.97
CA ALA A 223 -18.57 -15.36 28.93
C ALA A 223 -18.18 -15.89 27.53
N GLY A 224 -18.76 -15.36 26.45
CA GLY A 224 -18.39 -15.79 25.09
C GLY A 224 -17.01 -15.30 24.61
N MET A 225 -16.31 -14.49 25.41
CA MET A 225 -14.96 -14.00 25.12
C MET A 225 -13.90 -14.47 26.13
N ASP A 226 -14.29 -15.13 27.22
CA ASP A 226 -13.41 -15.67 28.28
C ASP A 226 -13.06 -17.15 28.05
#